data_AF-A0A1E7DQ99-F1
#
_entry.id   AF-A0A1E7DQ99-F1
#
_cell.length_a   1.000
_cell.length_b   1.000
_cell.length_c   1.000
_cell.angle_alpha   90.00
_cell.angle_beta   90.00
_cell.angle_gamma   90.00
#
_symmetry.space_group_name_H-M   'P 1'
#
loop_
_entity.id
_entity.type
_entity.pdbx_description
1 polymer ?
#
loop_
_entity_poly.entity_id
_entity_poly.type
_entity_poly.pdbx_seq_one_letter_code
_entity_poly.pdbx_strand_id
1 'polypeptide(L)'
;MAGKDFEVTVTDENQLDVIEQIFDDLNNYAVEVGIFAADNSFYAMIANVHEYGLTIKPKKTKALTIPVNPKAHGKRASDFPDLFKPRGTNVLAIPKGKDDFEVLFVLMKSVTIPERSFVRSTFDEKEETWYQFLQQQMNLVLAGKLSVKDMYNRLGSLAAADIQAKMANFGSPNNSTATTSAKGSSSPLIDSGGLRQRVTWKVVKRNA
;
A
#
# COMPACT_ATOMS: atom_id res chain seq x y z
N MET A 1 -48.20 -66.96 1.18
CA MET A 1 -47.69 -65.69 1.74
C MET A 1 -46.28 -65.49 1.19
N ALA A 2 -46.09 -64.58 0.24
CA ALA A 2 -44.78 -64.17 -0.24
C ALA A 2 -44.63 -62.69 0.11
N GLY A 3 -43.73 -62.38 1.04
CA GLY A 3 -43.42 -61.01 1.43
C GLY A 3 -42.78 -60.30 0.23
N LYS A 4 -43.36 -59.17 -0.17
CA LYS A 4 -42.69 -58.24 -1.06
C LYS A 4 -41.73 -57.44 -0.20
N ASP A 5 -40.43 -57.60 -0.45
CA ASP A 5 -39.42 -56.70 0.05
C ASP A 5 -39.68 -55.31 -0.56
N PHE A 6 -40.03 -54.36 0.31
CA PHE A 6 -40.15 -52.95 -0.05
C PHE A 6 -38.75 -52.36 -0.01
N GLU A 7 -38.16 -52.14 -1.19
CA GLU A 7 -36.89 -51.43 -1.31
C GLU A 7 -37.17 -49.94 -1.10
N VAL A 8 -36.89 -49.44 0.11
CA VAL A 8 -37.01 -48.03 0.44
C VAL A 8 -35.71 -47.34 0.04
N THR A 9 -35.70 -46.69 -1.12
CA THR A 9 -34.67 -45.70 -1.45
C THR A 9 -34.93 -44.44 -0.64
N VAL A 10 -34.16 -44.26 0.43
CA VAL A 10 -34.09 -42.99 1.17
C VAL A 10 -33.28 -42.03 0.32
N THR A 11 -33.95 -41.14 -0.41
CA THR A 11 -33.32 -40.01 -1.07
C THR A 11 -33.09 -38.96 0.02
N ASP A 12 -31.83 -38.65 0.32
CA ASP A 12 -31.52 -37.55 1.23
C ASP A 12 -31.86 -36.22 0.53
N GLU A 13 -32.99 -35.62 0.90
CA GLU A 13 -33.39 -34.29 0.43
C GLU A 13 -32.67 -33.17 1.20
N ASN A 14 -31.91 -33.50 2.25
CA ASN A 14 -31.23 -32.52 3.07
C ASN A 14 -29.86 -32.20 2.49
N GLN A 15 -29.65 -30.95 2.08
CA GLN A 15 -28.35 -30.45 1.62
C GLN A 15 -27.35 -30.25 2.78
N LEU A 16 -27.40 -31.07 3.83
CA LEU A 16 -26.58 -30.91 5.04
C LEU A 16 -25.08 -31.02 4.71
N ASP A 17 -24.68 -31.98 3.87
CA ASP A 17 -23.28 -32.12 3.41
C ASP A 17 -22.76 -30.85 2.71
N VAL A 18 -23.63 -30.19 1.93
CA VAL A 18 -23.28 -28.95 1.22
C VAL A 18 -23.13 -27.80 2.22
N ILE A 19 -23.99 -27.74 3.23
CA ILE A 19 -23.93 -26.74 4.29
C ILE A 19 -22.68 -26.94 5.14
N GLU A 20 -22.33 -28.18 5.50
CA GLU A 20 -21.08 -28.52 6.20
C GLU A 20 -19.86 -28.07 5.41
N GLN A 21 -19.81 -28.37 4.10
CA GLN A 21 -18.71 -27.92 3.24
C GLN A 21 -18.62 -26.39 3.15
N ILE A 22 -19.76 -25.68 3.13
CA ILE A 22 -19.79 -24.21 3.15
C ILE A 22 -19.22 -23.69 4.47
N PHE A 23 -19.61 -24.25 5.61
CA PHE A 23 -19.07 -23.85 6.92
C PHE A 23 -17.56 -24.10 7.01
N ASP A 24 -17.11 -25.26 6.55
CA ASP A 24 -15.69 -25.59 6.50
C ASP A 24 -14.92 -24.63 5.62
N ASP A 25 -15.43 -24.32 4.43
CA ASP A 25 -14.80 -23.37 3.52
C ASP A 25 -14.77 -21.95 4.12
N LEU A 26 -15.86 -21.49 4.76
CA LEU A 26 -15.93 -20.19 5.41
C LEU A 26 -14.92 -20.06 6.56
N ASN A 27 -14.73 -21.12 7.33
CA ASN A 27 -13.78 -21.12 8.43
C ASN A 27 -12.32 -21.22 7.93
N ASN A 28 -12.10 -21.85 6.77
CA ASN A 28 -10.77 -22.13 6.26
C ASN A 28 -10.23 -21.06 5.29
N TYR A 29 -11.07 -20.27 4.62
CA TYR A 29 -10.60 -19.22 3.71
C TYR A 29 -10.44 -17.86 4.41
N ALA A 30 -9.43 -17.10 3.97
CA ALA A 30 -9.23 -15.71 4.34
C ALA A 30 -8.78 -14.90 3.14
N VAL A 31 -9.01 -13.58 3.19
CA VAL A 31 -8.53 -12.63 2.18
C VAL A 31 -7.42 -11.81 2.79
N GLU A 32 -6.25 -11.82 2.14
CA GLU A 32 -5.18 -10.86 2.40
C GLU A 32 -5.23 -9.78 1.32
N VAL A 33 -5.19 -8.51 1.72
CA VAL A 33 -5.22 -7.35 0.82
C VAL A 33 -4.05 -6.43 1.14
N GLY A 34 -3.33 -5.98 0.12
CA GLY A 34 -2.23 -5.05 0.30
C GLY A 34 -1.20 -5.11 -0.82
N ILE A 35 0.02 -4.70 -0.51
CA ILE A 35 1.16 -4.75 -1.42
C ILE A 35 2.03 -5.93 -1.00
N PHE A 36 2.00 -7.00 -1.78
CA PHE A 36 2.81 -8.18 -1.51
C PHE A 36 4.22 -8.01 -2.08
N ALA A 37 5.23 -8.37 -1.28
CA ALA A 37 6.61 -8.38 -1.74
C ALA A 37 6.82 -9.56 -2.70
N ALA A 38 6.96 -9.28 -4.00
CA ALA A 38 7.68 -10.16 -4.92
C ALA A 38 9.20 -9.81 -4.86
N ASP A 39 10.02 -10.53 -5.62
CA ASP A 39 11.51 -10.59 -5.59
C ASP A 39 12.29 -9.25 -5.63
N ASN A 40 11.62 -8.11 -5.63
CA ASN A 40 12.20 -6.78 -5.41
C ASN A 40 11.35 -5.97 -4.41
N SER A 41 11.76 -6.00 -3.13
CA SER A 41 11.12 -5.42 -1.94
C SER A 41 10.93 -3.89 -1.93
N PHE A 42 11.26 -3.18 -3.01
CA PHE A 42 11.20 -1.73 -3.09
C PHE A 42 9.79 -1.19 -2.84
N TYR A 43 8.76 -1.75 -3.47
CA TYR A 43 7.40 -1.26 -3.30
C TYR A 43 6.81 -1.57 -1.92
N ALA A 44 7.20 -2.69 -1.30
CA ALA A 44 6.83 -2.98 0.07
C ALA A 44 7.46 -1.97 1.05
N MET A 45 8.72 -1.57 0.82
CA MET A 45 9.35 -0.51 1.61
C MET A 45 8.61 0.82 1.44
N ILE A 46 8.32 1.22 0.21
CA ILE A 46 7.59 2.48 -0.07
C ILE A 46 6.20 2.46 0.56
N ALA A 47 5.47 1.34 0.46
CA ALA A 47 4.19 1.14 1.12
C ALA A 47 4.27 1.37 2.63
N ASN A 48 5.25 0.76 3.31
CA ASN A 48 5.45 0.93 4.75
C ASN A 48 5.77 2.38 5.13
N VAL A 49 6.66 3.03 4.37
CA VAL A 49 7.01 4.44 4.62
C VAL A 49 5.79 5.34 4.46
N HIS A 50 4.94 5.07 3.48
CA HIS A 50 3.69 5.81 3.33
C HIS A 50 2.70 5.48 4.45
N GLU A 51 2.46 4.21 4.77
CA GLU A 51 1.43 3.81 5.75
C GLU A 51 1.71 4.32 7.17
N TYR A 52 2.99 4.39 7.57
CA TYR A 52 3.40 4.71 8.96
C TYR A 52 4.29 5.96 9.09
N GLY A 53 4.72 6.56 7.98
CA GLY A 53 5.71 7.63 7.99
C GLY A 53 7.12 7.14 8.28
N LEU A 54 8.10 8.04 8.13
CA LEU A 54 9.50 7.75 8.44
C LEU A 54 10.28 9.03 8.75
N THR A 55 11.11 8.99 9.80
CA THR A 55 12.14 10.03 10.00
C THR A 55 13.50 9.50 9.60
N ILE A 56 14.09 10.10 8.56
CA ILE A 56 15.41 9.75 8.06
C ILE A 56 16.45 10.60 8.78
N LYS A 57 17.51 9.97 9.28
CA LYS A 57 18.65 10.59 9.94
C LYS A 57 19.95 10.12 9.29
N PRO A 58 21.00 10.96 9.27
CA PRO A 58 22.31 10.56 8.74
C PRO A 58 22.92 9.47 9.64
N LYS A 59 23.50 8.42 9.03
CA LYS A 59 24.08 7.29 9.78
C LYS A 59 25.50 7.55 10.29
N LYS A 60 26.35 8.16 9.46
CA LYS A 60 27.79 8.34 9.73
C LYS A 60 28.24 9.80 9.74
N THR A 61 27.39 10.71 9.28
CA THR A 61 27.68 12.13 9.09
C THR A 61 26.80 12.99 9.98
N LYS A 62 27.12 14.28 10.10
CA LYS A 62 26.33 15.24 10.90
C LYS A 62 25.05 15.70 10.20
N ALA A 63 24.93 15.49 8.89
CA ALA A 63 23.80 15.94 8.08
C ALA A 63 23.56 15.04 6.87
N LEU A 64 22.30 14.94 6.47
CA LEU A 64 21.85 14.47 5.16
C LEU A 64 22.20 15.52 4.11
N THR A 65 22.58 15.07 2.92
CA THR A 65 22.93 15.95 1.79
C THR A 65 21.87 15.76 0.71
N ILE A 66 20.92 16.69 0.63
CA ILE A 66 19.73 16.55 -0.20
C ILE A 66 19.92 17.38 -1.47
N PRO A 67 19.89 16.76 -2.67
CA PRO A 67 20.01 17.49 -3.92
C PRO A 67 18.76 18.36 -4.12
N VAL A 68 18.96 19.66 -4.39
CA VAL A 68 17.89 20.63 -4.67
C VAL A 68 17.98 21.24 -6.06
N ASN A 69 19.08 20.99 -6.77
CA ASN A 69 19.32 21.46 -8.12
C ASN A 69 19.33 20.27 -9.09
N PRO A 70 18.69 20.36 -10.27
CA PRO A 70 18.69 19.29 -11.28
C PRO A 70 20.08 18.70 -11.59
N LYS A 71 21.14 19.53 -11.58
CA LYS A 71 22.53 19.08 -11.82
C LYS A 71 23.02 18.06 -10.79
N ALA A 72 22.46 18.09 -9.58
CA ALA A 72 22.82 17.25 -8.44
C ALA A 72 21.95 15.98 -8.32
N HIS A 73 20.91 15.83 -9.13
CA HIS A 73 20.05 14.64 -9.09
C HIS A 73 20.84 13.39 -9.47
N GLY A 74 20.76 12.35 -8.64
CA GLY A 74 21.48 11.08 -8.84
C GLY A 74 23.00 11.15 -8.60
N LYS A 75 23.54 12.31 -8.21
CA LYS A 75 24.96 12.51 -7.94
C LYS A 75 25.21 12.73 -6.44
N ARG A 76 26.41 12.39 -6.01
CA ARG A 76 26.89 12.62 -4.63
C ARG A 76 27.59 13.98 -4.57
N ALA A 77 27.63 14.56 -3.37
CA ALA A 77 28.38 15.81 -3.14
C ALA A 77 29.86 15.69 -3.52
N SER A 78 30.45 14.50 -3.34
CA SER A 78 31.83 14.20 -3.77
C SER A 78 32.07 14.29 -5.26
N ASP A 79 31.02 14.26 -6.09
CA ASP A 79 31.13 14.27 -7.55
C ASP A 79 31.31 15.70 -8.09
N PHE A 80 31.27 16.70 -7.21
CA PHE A 80 31.42 18.12 -7.52
C PHE A 80 32.73 18.63 -6.90
N PRO A 81 33.83 18.76 -7.68
CA PRO A 81 35.14 19.12 -7.13
C PRO A 81 35.18 20.54 -6.55
N ASP A 82 34.46 21.49 -7.16
CA ASP A 82 34.39 22.89 -6.73
C ASP A 82 33.32 23.14 -5.65
N LEU A 83 32.77 22.07 -5.06
CA LEU A 83 31.71 22.19 -4.08
C LEU A 83 32.27 22.75 -2.77
N PHE A 84 31.68 23.85 -2.31
CA PHE A 84 32.03 24.46 -1.04
C PHE A 84 30.79 24.74 -0.20
N LYS A 85 31.01 24.98 1.10
CA LYS A 85 29.98 25.40 2.03
C LYS A 85 30.14 26.91 2.30
N PRO A 86 29.23 27.78 1.83
CA PRO A 86 29.27 29.19 2.20
C PRO A 86 29.21 29.37 3.73
N ARG A 87 30.01 30.29 4.27
CA ARG A 87 30.12 30.51 5.73
C ARG A 87 28.76 30.83 6.34
N GLY A 88 28.47 30.23 7.49
CA GLY A 88 27.21 30.45 8.22
C GLY A 88 25.96 29.81 7.61
N THR A 89 26.06 29.12 6.46
CA THR A 89 24.91 28.49 5.80
C THR A 89 24.84 26.98 6.07
N ASN A 90 23.74 26.34 5.67
CA ASN A 90 23.59 24.88 5.64
C ASN A 90 23.38 24.37 4.22
N VAL A 91 24.07 24.96 3.25
CA VAL A 91 24.00 24.55 1.84
C VAL A 91 25.38 24.21 1.32
N LEU A 92 25.42 23.37 0.29
CA LEU A 92 26.61 23.13 -0.51
C LEU A 92 26.36 23.70 -1.91
N ALA A 93 27.31 24.50 -2.38
CA ALA A 93 27.19 25.28 -3.60
C ALA A 93 28.46 25.20 -4.44
N ILE A 94 28.33 25.48 -5.73
CA ILE A 94 29.44 25.66 -6.67
C ILE A 94 29.53 27.15 -7.04
N PRO A 95 30.73 27.68 -7.33
CA PRO A 95 30.89 29.08 -7.72
C PRO A 95 30.18 29.36 -9.05
N LYS A 96 29.53 30.50 -9.15
CA LYS A 96 28.83 30.98 -10.35
C LYS A 96 29.29 32.41 -10.64
N GLY A 97 30.42 32.54 -11.32
CA GLY A 97 31.06 33.84 -11.53
C GLY A 97 31.83 34.33 -10.30
N LYS A 98 32.06 35.64 -10.20
CA LYS A 98 33.01 36.22 -9.24
C LYS A 98 32.47 36.29 -7.80
N ASP A 99 31.17 36.59 -7.64
CA ASP A 99 30.55 36.86 -6.33
C ASP A 99 29.20 36.12 -6.12
N ASP A 100 28.83 35.21 -7.02
CA ASP A 100 27.59 34.43 -6.94
C ASP A 100 27.90 32.92 -6.85
N PHE A 101 26.96 32.15 -6.32
CA PHE A 101 27.09 30.71 -6.18
C PHE A 101 25.76 30.00 -6.46
N GLU A 102 25.87 28.83 -7.08
CA GLU A 102 24.72 27.98 -7.36
C GLU A 102 24.61 26.90 -6.29
N VAL A 103 23.53 26.93 -5.52
CA VAL A 103 23.25 25.90 -4.51
C VAL A 103 22.88 24.58 -5.17
N LEU A 104 23.59 23.52 -4.82
CA LEU A 104 23.35 22.17 -5.33
C LEU A 104 22.68 21.27 -4.29
N PHE A 105 23.09 21.39 -3.02
CA PHE A 105 22.57 20.56 -1.93
C PHE A 105 22.19 21.38 -0.71
N VAL A 106 21.19 20.90 0.03
CA VAL A 106 20.84 21.37 1.37
C VAL A 106 21.28 20.33 2.40
N LEU A 107 21.89 20.80 3.48
CA LEU A 107 22.31 19.99 4.62
C LEU A 107 21.23 20.00 5.70
N MET A 108 20.64 18.84 5.97
CA MET A 108 19.60 18.69 6.99
C MET A 108 19.98 17.67 8.05
N LYS A 109 19.62 17.92 9.32
CA LYS A 109 19.86 16.95 10.41
C LYS A 109 18.92 15.74 10.32
N SER A 110 17.72 15.94 9.78
CA SER A 110 16.74 14.89 9.54
C SER A 110 15.73 15.32 8.46
N VAL A 111 15.07 14.33 7.86
CA VAL A 111 13.87 14.51 7.02
C VAL A 111 12.76 13.72 7.68
N THR A 112 11.58 14.32 7.84
CA THR A 112 10.38 13.61 8.31
C THR A 112 9.40 13.48 7.15
N ILE A 113 9.05 12.25 6.84
CA ILE A 113 7.99 11.88 5.90
C ILE A 113 6.76 11.57 6.75
N PRO A 114 5.66 12.34 6.62
CA PRO A 114 4.45 12.08 7.38
C PRO A 114 3.77 10.80 6.93
N GLU A 115 3.02 10.17 7.85
CA GLU A 115 2.18 9.02 7.52
C GLU A 115 1.03 9.39 6.57
N ARG A 116 0.63 8.42 5.77
CA ARG A 116 -0.49 8.40 4.83
C ARG A 116 -1.12 7.02 4.98
N SER A 117 -1.92 6.83 6.02
CA SER A 117 -2.47 5.54 6.48
C SER A 117 -3.53 4.97 5.53
N PHE A 118 -3.15 4.62 4.31
CA PHE A 118 -4.08 4.22 3.25
C PHE A 118 -4.72 2.85 3.45
N VAL A 119 -4.05 1.91 4.11
CA VAL A 119 -4.65 0.60 4.41
C VAL A 119 -5.54 0.71 5.63
N ARG A 120 -4.99 1.21 6.76
CA ARG A 120 -5.71 1.26 8.03
C ARG A 120 -6.95 2.13 7.95
N SER A 121 -6.82 3.37 7.46
CA SER A 121 -7.99 4.25 7.35
C SER A 121 -9.04 3.74 6.36
N THR A 122 -8.63 3.04 5.29
CA THR A 122 -9.62 2.42 4.40
C THR A 122 -10.37 1.31 5.10
N PHE A 123 -9.68 0.48 5.88
CA PHE A 123 -10.34 -0.56 6.69
C PHE A 123 -11.36 0.08 7.65
N ASP A 124 -10.93 1.05 8.46
CA ASP A 124 -11.81 1.72 9.44
C ASP A 124 -13.04 2.38 8.76
N GLU A 125 -12.86 2.93 7.56
CA GLU A 125 -13.93 3.60 6.81
C GLU A 125 -14.86 2.64 6.06
N LYS A 126 -14.37 1.45 5.68
CA LYS A 126 -15.07 0.53 4.76
C LYS A 126 -15.52 -0.76 5.39
N GLU A 127 -15.10 -1.06 6.62
CA GLU A 127 -15.41 -2.31 7.32
C GLU A 127 -16.91 -2.65 7.25
N GLU A 128 -17.78 -1.72 7.62
CA GLU A 128 -19.23 -1.92 7.58
C GLU A 128 -19.76 -2.17 6.15
N THR A 129 -19.24 -1.46 5.16
CA THR A 129 -19.63 -1.65 3.76
C THR A 129 -19.20 -3.03 3.23
N TRP A 130 -18.00 -3.47 3.60
CA TRP A 130 -17.47 -4.78 3.25
C TRP A 130 -18.24 -5.91 3.94
N TYR A 131 -18.64 -5.70 5.20
CA TYR A 131 -19.51 -6.64 5.92
C TYR A 131 -20.87 -6.80 5.24
N GLN A 132 -21.54 -5.69 4.92
CA GLN A 132 -22.82 -5.72 4.20
C GLN A 132 -22.69 -6.39 2.83
N PHE A 133 -21.61 -6.10 2.10
CA PHE A 133 -21.29 -6.76 0.84
C PHE A 133 -21.19 -8.28 1.01
N LEU A 134 -20.45 -8.75 2.02
CA LEU A 134 -20.32 -10.17 2.33
C LEU A 134 -21.66 -10.82 2.67
N GLN A 135 -22.51 -10.17 3.46
CA GLN A 135 -23.84 -10.71 3.79
C GLN A 135 -24.69 -10.91 2.52
N GLN A 136 -24.63 -10.00 1.57
CA GLN A 136 -25.32 -10.14 0.28
C GLN A 136 -24.75 -11.30 -0.55
N GLN A 137 -23.42 -11.47 -0.57
CA GLN A 137 -22.78 -12.59 -1.27
C GLN A 137 -23.10 -13.94 -0.60
N MET A 138 -23.23 -13.98 0.73
CA MET A 138 -23.58 -15.20 1.48
C MET A 138 -24.91 -15.80 1.02
N ASN A 139 -25.92 -14.96 0.73
CA ASN A 139 -27.19 -15.43 0.20
C ASN A 139 -27.04 -16.13 -1.16
N LEU A 140 -26.05 -15.74 -1.97
CA LEU A 140 -25.74 -16.40 -3.24
C LEU A 140 -25.00 -17.72 -3.02
N VAL A 141 -24.14 -17.79 -1.99
CA VAL A 141 -23.44 -19.02 -1.59
C VAL A 141 -24.45 -20.07 -1.12
N LEU A 142 -25.34 -19.68 -0.20
CA LEU A 142 -26.39 -20.57 0.31
C LEU A 142 -27.36 -21.03 -0.78
N ALA A 143 -27.58 -20.21 -1.81
CA ALA A 143 -28.38 -20.58 -2.98
C ALA A 143 -27.62 -21.45 -4.00
N GLY A 144 -26.37 -21.83 -3.73
CA GLY A 144 -25.51 -22.61 -4.64
C GLY A 144 -25.07 -21.86 -5.90
N LYS A 145 -25.22 -20.53 -5.93
CA LYS A 145 -24.92 -19.67 -7.10
C LYS A 145 -23.51 -19.06 -7.07
N LEU A 146 -22.79 -19.21 -5.96
CA LEU A 146 -21.47 -18.65 -5.74
C LEU A 146 -20.66 -19.59 -4.84
N SER A 147 -19.39 -19.85 -5.17
CA SER A 147 -18.52 -20.57 -4.23
C SER A 147 -18.04 -19.65 -3.11
N VAL A 148 -17.72 -20.20 -1.94
CA VAL A 148 -17.13 -19.43 -0.83
C VAL A 148 -15.82 -18.77 -1.27
N LYS A 149 -14.98 -19.48 -2.05
CA LYS A 149 -13.75 -18.94 -2.61
C LYS A 149 -14.01 -17.73 -3.53
N ASP A 150 -15.04 -17.79 -4.38
CA ASP A 150 -15.40 -16.67 -5.26
C ASP A 150 -15.99 -15.49 -4.49
N MET A 151 -16.74 -15.74 -3.43
CA MET A 151 -17.19 -14.70 -2.50
C MET A 151 -15.99 -13.94 -1.92
N TYR A 152 -14.98 -14.65 -1.39
CA TYR A 152 -13.77 -14.03 -0.88
C TYR A 152 -12.94 -13.32 -1.96
N ASN A 153 -12.88 -13.87 -3.18
CA ASN A 153 -12.25 -13.18 -4.31
C ASN A 153 -12.93 -11.84 -4.63
N ARG A 154 -14.26 -11.79 -4.62
CA ARG A 154 -15.02 -10.56 -4.85
C ARG A 154 -14.78 -9.54 -3.74
N LEU A 155 -14.75 -9.98 -2.47
CA LEU A 155 -14.40 -9.11 -1.36
C LEU A 155 -12.98 -8.53 -1.52
N GLY A 156 -11.99 -9.38 -1.82
CA GLY A 156 -10.61 -8.94 -2.00
C GLY A 156 -10.47 -7.95 -3.15
N SER A 157 -11.19 -8.17 -4.25
CA SER A 157 -11.25 -7.22 -5.35
C SER A 157 -11.84 -5.87 -4.94
N LEU A 158 -12.93 -5.88 -4.18
CA LEU A 158 -13.57 -4.66 -3.68
C LEU A 158 -12.63 -3.89 -2.74
N ALA A 159 -12.03 -4.59 -1.76
CA ALA A 159 -11.13 -4.01 -0.80
C ALA A 159 -9.86 -3.42 -1.44
N ALA A 160 -9.28 -4.13 -2.41
CA ALA A 160 -8.15 -3.61 -3.18
C ALA A 160 -8.54 -2.35 -3.96
N ALA A 161 -9.71 -2.34 -4.60
CA ALA A 161 -10.21 -1.17 -5.32
C ALA A 161 -10.46 0.04 -4.40
N ASP A 162 -11.02 -0.18 -3.22
CA ASP A 162 -11.24 0.87 -2.22
C ASP A 162 -9.91 1.47 -1.73
N ILE A 163 -8.91 0.63 -1.46
CA ILE A 163 -7.56 1.10 -1.09
C ILE A 163 -6.94 1.88 -2.25
N GLN A 164 -7.04 1.38 -3.48
CA GLN A 164 -6.54 2.09 -4.68
C GLN A 164 -7.23 3.45 -4.86
N ALA A 165 -8.53 3.54 -4.58
CA ALA A 165 -9.29 4.78 -4.63
C ALA A 165 -8.85 5.75 -3.53
N LYS A 166 -8.66 5.26 -2.29
CA LYS A 166 -8.07 6.06 -1.20
C LYS A 166 -6.71 6.62 -1.63
N MET A 167 -5.88 5.79 -2.26
CA MET A 167 -4.57 6.19 -2.75
C MET A 167 -4.60 7.26 -3.84
N ALA A 168 -5.61 7.23 -4.72
CA ALA A 168 -5.81 8.25 -5.75
C ALA A 168 -6.16 9.63 -5.14
N ASN A 169 -6.78 9.64 -3.96
CA ASN A 169 -7.28 10.84 -3.31
C ASN A 169 -6.28 11.51 -2.34
N PHE A 170 -5.05 11.00 -2.19
CA PHE A 170 -3.99 11.62 -1.35
C PHE A 170 -3.43 12.96 -1.88
N GLY A 171 -4.18 13.67 -2.72
CA GLY A 171 -3.87 15.03 -3.15
C GLY A 171 -3.75 16.04 -2.00
N SER A 172 -4.26 15.73 -0.80
CA SER A 172 -4.14 16.59 0.39
C SER A 172 -4.06 15.74 1.65
N PRO A 173 -2.98 15.85 2.43
CA PRO A 173 -3.02 16.86 3.49
C PRO A 173 -2.10 18.02 3.14
N ASN A 174 -2.55 19.22 3.51
CA ASN A 174 -1.85 20.49 3.43
C ASN A 174 -0.33 20.31 3.38
N ASN A 175 0.23 20.72 2.25
CA ASN A 175 1.53 21.36 2.21
C ASN A 175 1.54 22.42 3.32
N SER A 176 1.93 22.02 4.54
CA SER A 176 2.29 22.98 5.57
C SER A 176 3.35 23.89 4.96
N THR A 177 3.29 25.15 5.33
CA THR A 177 3.89 26.38 4.73
C THR A 177 5.39 26.35 4.43
N ALA A 178 6.07 25.20 4.54
CA ALA A 178 7.48 24.97 4.24
C ALA A 178 7.77 24.37 2.84
N THR A 179 6.77 24.18 1.97
CA THR A 179 6.92 23.39 0.72
C THR A 179 6.94 24.18 -0.59
N THR A 180 7.11 25.52 -0.55
CA THR A 180 7.36 26.31 -1.77
C THR A 180 8.85 26.58 -1.99
N SER A 181 9.64 26.77 -0.93
CA SER A 181 11.07 27.13 -1.05
C SER A 181 12.02 25.92 -1.14
N ALA A 182 11.51 24.70 -0.97
CA ALA A 182 12.22 23.44 -1.22
C ALA A 182 11.64 22.68 -2.44
N LYS A 183 10.84 23.37 -3.26
CA LYS A 183 10.23 22.81 -4.48
C LYS A 183 11.21 22.92 -5.66
N GLY A 184 12.40 22.34 -5.49
CA GLY A 184 13.33 21.97 -6.57
C GLY A 184 12.97 20.63 -7.23
N SER A 185 12.04 19.88 -6.63
CA SER A 185 11.24 18.89 -7.33
C SER A 185 9.78 19.02 -6.88
N SER A 186 8.96 19.69 -7.68
CA SER A 186 7.56 19.34 -7.72
C SER A 186 7.47 17.86 -8.07
N SER A 187 7.07 17.05 -7.08
CA SER A 187 6.86 15.60 -7.13
C SER A 187 8.08 14.72 -6.87
N PRO A 188 8.39 14.37 -5.61
CA PRO A 188 9.15 13.16 -5.30
C PRO A 188 8.26 11.89 -5.36
N LEU A 189 7.25 11.86 -6.26
CA LEU A 189 6.46 10.67 -6.56
C LEU A 189 6.08 10.68 -8.03
N ILE A 190 7.02 10.26 -8.86
CA ILE A 190 6.72 9.68 -10.17
C ILE A 190 5.98 8.33 -10.02
N ASP A 191 5.72 7.86 -8.79
CA ASP A 191 5.26 6.48 -8.55
C ASP A 191 4.01 6.33 -7.67
N SER A 192 3.20 7.38 -7.46
CA SER A 192 1.89 7.19 -6.81
C SER A 192 0.99 6.25 -7.62
N GLY A 193 1.09 6.32 -8.95
CA GLY A 193 0.43 5.39 -9.87
C GLY A 193 0.97 3.96 -9.75
N GLY A 194 2.30 3.77 -9.73
CA GLY A 194 2.91 2.44 -9.65
C GLY A 194 2.74 1.76 -8.30
N LEU A 195 2.77 2.51 -7.18
CA LEU A 195 2.45 1.96 -5.86
C LEU A 195 0.97 1.57 -5.79
N ARG A 196 0.07 2.44 -6.27
CA ARG A 196 -1.38 2.17 -6.32
C ARG A 196 -1.70 0.90 -7.11
N GLN A 197 -1.11 0.74 -8.30
CA GLN A 197 -1.34 -0.44 -9.15
C GLN A 197 -0.88 -1.77 -8.52
N ARG A 198 -0.04 -1.72 -7.48
CA ARG A 198 0.48 -2.91 -6.79
C ARG A 198 -0.35 -3.34 -5.59
N VAL A 199 -1.35 -2.54 -5.21
CA VAL A 199 -2.35 -2.99 -4.24
C VAL A 199 -3.18 -4.08 -4.90
N THR A 200 -3.17 -5.26 -4.31
CA THR A 200 -3.85 -6.46 -4.81
C THR A 200 -4.32 -7.32 -3.64
N TRP A 201 -4.91 -8.47 -3.93
CA TRP A 201 -5.40 -9.41 -2.92
C TRP A 201 -5.02 -10.85 -3.28
N LYS A 202 -5.07 -11.74 -2.29
CA LYS A 202 -5.06 -13.19 -2.48
C LYS A 202 -6.03 -13.85 -1.50
N VAL A 203 -6.68 -14.90 -1.97
CA VAL A 203 -7.48 -15.78 -1.10
C VAL A 203 -6.57 -16.91 -0.64
N VAL A 204 -6.40 -17.04 0.68
CA VAL A 204 -5.53 -18.04 1.30
C VAL A 204 -6.36 -19.01 2.13
N LYS A 205 -5.86 -20.23 2.32
CA LYS A 205 -6.40 -21.16 3.30
C LYS A 205 -5.63 -20.99 4.61
N ARG A 206 -6.32 -20.73 5.72
CA ARG A 206 -5.75 -20.55 7.06
C ARG A 206 -5.26 -21.84 7.70
N ASN A 207 -5.85 -22.99 7.33
CA ASN A 207 -5.59 -24.29 7.97
C ASN A 207 -5.19 -25.38 6.96
N ALA A 208 -4.43 -25.04 5.91
CA ALA A 208 -3.93 -26.02 4.94
C ALA A 208 -2.62 -26.66 5.39
#